data_AF-A0A6P9ANY5-F1
#
_entry.id   AF-A0A6P9ANY5-F1
#
_cell.length_a   1.000
_cell.length_b   1.000
_cell.length_c   1.000
_cell.angle_alpha   90.00
_cell.angle_beta   90.00
_cell.angle_gamma   90.00
#
_symmetry.space_group_name_H-M   'P 1'
#
loop_
_entity.id
_entity.type
_entity.pdbx_description
1 polymer ?
#
loop_
_entity_poly.entity_id
_entity_poly.type
_entity_poly.pdbx_seq_one_letter_code
_entity_poly.pdbx_strand_id
1 'polypeptide(L)'
;MTGVQARICTVAIGRPLGEMITVQVLQSSLNCSAGEILLFSTRTMWRMACKKLKLLLVTTQTNTLMVRQRRLLSGSGVVLRYTSRLAEKKHHQGV
;
A
#
# COMPACT_ATOMS: atom_id res chain seq x y z
N MET A 1 5.60 12.14 31.15
CA MET A 1 6.00 11.96 29.73
C MET A 1 4.80 11.43 28.96
N THR A 2 4.02 12.29 28.29
CA THR A 2 2.92 11.84 27.43
C THR A 2 3.53 11.28 26.13
N GLY A 3 3.68 9.96 26.06
CA GLY A 3 4.26 9.29 24.90
C GLY A 3 3.37 9.47 23.66
N VAL A 4 3.94 9.98 22.57
CA VAL A 4 3.25 10.07 21.27
C VAL A 4 2.95 8.64 20.80
N GLN A 5 1.67 8.25 20.84
CA GLN A 5 1.26 6.89 20.46
C GLN A 5 1.12 6.77 18.94
N ALA A 6 1.86 5.83 18.35
CA ALA A 6 1.75 5.55 16.92
C ALA A 6 0.38 4.98 16.59
N ARG A 7 -0.28 5.55 15.57
CA ARG A 7 -1.52 5.01 15.01
C ARG A 7 -1.21 4.19 13.78
N ILE A 8 -1.66 2.94 13.78
CA ILE A 8 -1.44 2.00 12.69
C ILE A 8 -2.79 1.63 12.09
N CYS A 9 -2.96 1.87 10.79
CA CYS A 9 -4.16 1.54 10.04
C CYS A 9 -3.78 0.61 8.89
N THR A 10 -4.59 -0.41 8.63
CA THR A 10 -4.40 -1.34 7.51
C THR A 10 -5.68 -1.38 6.68
N VAL A 11 -5.52 -1.29 5.36
CA VAL A 11 -6.58 -1.46 4.37
C VAL A 11 -6.24 -2.67 3.53
N ALA A 12 -7.17 -3.61 3.41
CA ALA A 12 -7.02 -4.76 2.51
C ALA A 12 -7.88 -4.53 1.27
N ILE A 13 -7.27 -4.66 0.10
CA ILE A 13 -7.93 -4.60 -1.21
C ILE A 13 -7.95 -6.02 -1.76
N GLY A 14 -9.14 -6.57 -1.94
CA GLY A 14 -9.36 -7.89 -2.53
C GLY A 14 -10.11 -7.78 -3.86
N ARG A 15 -9.69 -8.60 -4.83
CA ARG A 15 -10.24 -8.68 -6.18
C ARG A 15 -10.47 -10.13 -6.60
N PRO A 16 -11.30 -10.38 -7.62
CA PRO A 16 -11.46 -11.71 -8.21
C PRO A 16 -10.12 -12.34 -8.60
N LEU A 17 -10.07 -13.67 -8.61
CA LEU A 17 -8.89 -14.42 -9.04
C LEU A 17 -8.56 -14.09 -10.50
N GLY A 18 -7.27 -13.98 -10.81
CA GLY A 18 -6.81 -13.61 -12.15
C GLY A 18 -6.79 -12.11 -12.43
N GLU A 19 -7.13 -11.26 -11.47
CA GLU A 19 -6.90 -9.81 -11.55
C GLU A 19 -5.60 -9.41 -10.82
N MET A 20 -4.93 -8.39 -11.36
CA MET A 20 -3.82 -7.69 -10.72
C MET A 20 -4.26 -6.32 -10.20
N ILE A 21 -3.61 -5.86 -9.14
CA ILE A 21 -3.90 -4.58 -8.49
C ILE A 21 -2.76 -3.60 -8.77
N THR A 22 -3.12 -2.39 -9.18
CA THR A 22 -2.19 -1.26 -9.27
C THR A 22 -2.63 -0.17 -8.31
N VAL A 23 -1.69 0.32 -7.51
CA VAL A 23 -1.89 1.45 -6.59
C VAL A 23 -0.93 2.57 -6.93
N GLN A 24 -1.47 3.77 -7.07
CA GLN A 24 -0.72 5.00 -7.23
C GLN A 24 -0.92 5.90 -6.02
N VAL A 25 0.18 6.44 -5.49
CA VAL A 25 0.13 7.46 -4.45
C VAL A 25 -0.05 8.83 -5.10
N LEU A 26 -1.24 9.42 -4.93
CA LEU A 26 -1.56 10.75 -5.47
C LEU A 26 -0.96 11.85 -4.60
N GLN A 27 -1.13 11.73 -3.28
CA GLN A 27 -0.68 12.72 -2.30
C GLN A 27 -0.19 12.01 -1.04
N SER A 28 0.80 12.60 -0.36
CA SER A 28 1.33 12.09 0.90
C SER A 28 1.84 13.25 1.74
N SER A 29 1.44 13.28 3.01
CA SER A 29 1.95 14.20 4.03
C SER A 29 2.73 13.49 5.14
N LEU A 30 3.13 12.22 4.92
CA LEU A 30 3.87 11.44 5.91
C LEU A 30 5.25 12.06 6.21
N ASN A 31 5.58 12.13 7.50
CA ASN A 31 6.86 12.59 8.00
C ASN A 31 7.81 11.43 8.28
N CYS A 32 8.75 11.18 7.37
CA CYS A 32 9.73 10.09 7.51
C CYS A 32 10.67 10.27 8.69
N SER A 33 11.03 11.51 9.04
CA SER A 33 11.92 11.80 10.15
C SER A 33 11.25 11.50 11.49
N ALA A 34 9.93 11.65 11.56
CA ALA A 34 9.15 11.19 12.70
C ALA A 34 8.98 9.66 12.72
N GLY A 35 9.29 8.94 11.64
CA GLY A 35 9.11 7.50 11.54
C GLY A 35 7.71 7.08 11.04
N GLU A 36 6.99 7.99 10.38
CA GLU A 36 5.75 7.68 9.66
C GLU A 36 6.08 6.96 8.35
N ILE A 37 5.34 5.90 8.02
CA ILE A 37 5.67 5.02 6.89
C ILE A 37 4.42 4.45 6.24
N LEU A 38 4.53 4.10 4.95
CA LEU A 38 3.52 3.36 4.21
C LEU A 38 4.10 2.02 3.76
N LEU A 39 3.36 0.94 3.95
CA LEU A 39 3.76 -0.40 3.59
C LEU A 39 2.73 -0.99 2.62
N PHE A 40 3.23 -1.58 1.53
CA PHE A 40 2.47 -2.38 0.59
C PHE A 40 2.89 -3.84 0.75
N SER A 41 1.95 -4.74 1.02
CA SER A 41 2.25 -6.16 1.14
C SER A 41 1.24 -7.04 0.43
N THR A 42 1.76 -8.09 -0.20
CA THR A 42 1.01 -9.20 -0.76
C THR A 42 1.61 -10.50 -0.22
N ARG A 43 1.14 -11.66 -0.69
CA ARG A 43 1.77 -12.95 -0.34
C ARG A 43 3.24 -13.04 -0.78
N THR A 44 3.60 -12.39 -1.89
CA THR A 44 4.91 -12.52 -2.55
C THR A 44 5.71 -11.22 -2.54
N MET A 45 5.11 -10.09 -2.17
CA MET A 45 5.74 -8.78 -2.18
C MET A 45 5.64 -8.13 -0.80
N TRP A 46 6.74 -7.55 -0.35
CA TRP A 46 6.78 -6.66 0.82
C TRP A 46 7.56 -5.40 0.45
N ARG A 47 6.89 -4.25 0.45
CA ARG A 47 7.50 -2.98 0.02
C ARG A 47 7.13 -1.84 0.96
N MET A 48 8.11 -1.37 1.70
CA MET A 48 8.00 -0.20 2.57
C MET A 48 8.44 1.06 1.84
N ALA A 49 7.70 2.16 2.01
CA ALA A 49 7.97 3.43 1.38
C ALA A 49 7.69 4.60 2.34
N CYS A 50 8.49 5.65 2.21
CA CYS A 50 8.25 6.92 2.93
C CYS A 50 8.78 8.11 2.15
N LYS A 51 10.02 8.01 1.64
CA LYS A 51 10.59 9.03 0.75
C LYS A 51 10.08 8.84 -0.68
N LYS A 52 9.95 9.94 -1.42
CA LYS A 52 9.51 9.96 -2.82
C LYS A 52 8.18 9.21 -3.05
N LEU A 53 7.25 9.36 -2.09
CA LEU A 53 5.93 8.73 -2.17
C LEU A 53 5.05 9.35 -3.28
N LYS A 54 5.17 10.64 -3.55
CA LYS A 54 4.39 11.31 -4.61
C LYS A 54 4.70 10.64 -5.95
N LEU A 55 3.67 10.16 -6.65
CA LEU A 55 3.75 9.40 -7.91
C LEU A 55 4.32 7.97 -7.80
N LEU A 56 4.52 7.44 -6.58
CA LEU A 56 4.90 6.04 -6.44
C LEU A 56 3.78 5.15 -7.00
N LEU A 57 4.15 4.28 -7.93
CA LEU A 57 3.29 3.28 -8.55
C LEU A 57 3.72 1.89 -8.08
N VAL A 58 2.77 1.13 -7.56
CA VAL A 58 2.95 -0.25 -7.11
C VAL A 58 1.99 -1.13 -7.89
N THR A 59 2.53 -2.05 -8.69
CA THR A 59 1.75 -3.07 -9.39
C THR A 59 2.02 -4.41 -8.74
N THR A 60 0.96 -5.11 -8.35
CA THR A 60 1.02 -6.46 -7.79
C THR A 60 0.72 -7.49 -8.87
N GLN A 61 1.20 -8.71 -8.70
CA GLN A 61 0.78 -9.87 -9.52
C GLN A 61 -0.29 -10.71 -8.81
N THR A 62 -0.91 -10.13 -7.77
CA THR A 62 -1.87 -10.80 -6.89
C THR A 62 -3.17 -10.03 -6.85
N ASN A 63 -4.26 -10.75 -6.65
CA ASN A 63 -5.60 -10.20 -6.49
C ASN A 63 -5.86 -9.64 -5.08
N THR A 64 -4.87 -9.69 -4.20
CA THR A 64 -4.93 -9.11 -2.86
C THR A 64 -3.73 -8.21 -2.61
N LEU A 65 -3.99 -7.06 -2.00
CA LEU A 65 -2.98 -6.09 -1.56
C LEU A 65 -3.38 -5.53 -0.20
N MET A 66 -2.47 -5.60 0.76
CA MET A 66 -2.58 -4.89 2.03
C MET A 66 -1.78 -3.59 1.95
N VAL A 67 -2.40 -2.51 2.38
CA VAL A 67 -1.77 -1.20 2.53
C VAL A 67 -1.82 -0.83 4.00
N ARG A 68 -0.66 -0.71 4.64
CA ARG A 68 -0.53 -0.37 6.06
C ARG A 68 0.14 0.98 6.22
N GLN A 69 -0.53 1.90 6.89
CA GLN A 69 0.00 3.21 7.25
C GLN A 69 0.32 3.23 8.75
N ARG A 70 1.54 3.63 9.09
CA ARG A 70 1.92 4.01 10.45
C ARG A 70 2.13 5.52 10.48
N ARG A 71 1.38 6.22 11.34
CA ARG A 71 1.55 7.66 11.59
C ARG A 71 1.74 7.95 13.07
N LEU A 72 2.38 9.05 13.37
CA LEU A 72 2.60 9.53 14.74
C LEU A 72 1.88 10.86 14.97
N LEU A 73 1.78 11.70 13.95
CA LEU A 73 1.10 12.99 14.02
C LEU A 73 -0.35 12.86 13.52
N SER A 74 -1.26 13.55 14.18
CA SER A 74 -2.61 13.79 13.66
C SER A 74 -2.54 14.73 12.46
N GLY A 75 -3.36 14.47 11.43
CA GLY A 75 -3.38 15.26 10.18
C GLY A 75 -2.50 14.71 9.06
N SER A 76 -1.50 13.87 9.35
CA SER A 76 -0.73 13.15 8.34
C SER A 76 -1.53 12.00 7.71
N GLY A 77 -1.37 11.81 6.39
CA GLY A 77 -2.03 10.76 5.64
C GLY A 77 -1.54 10.60 4.21
N VAL A 78 -2.15 9.66 3.50
CA VAL A 78 -1.91 9.40 2.08
C VAL A 78 -3.22 9.31 1.33
N VAL A 79 -3.22 9.77 0.08
CA VAL A 79 -4.31 9.58 -0.87
C VAL A 79 -3.83 8.60 -1.93
N LEU A 80 -4.55 7.49 -2.04
CA LEU A 80 -4.22 6.40 -2.95
C LEU A 80 -5.30 6.29 -4.02
N ARG A 81 -4.88 6.13 -5.27
CA ARG A 81 -5.74 5.67 -6.35
C ARG A 81 -5.43 4.21 -6.62
N TYR A 82 -6.46 3.40 -6.58
CA TYR A 82 -6.40 1.97 -6.86
C TYR A 82 -7.10 1.69 -8.20
N THR A 83 -6.50 0.82 -9.01
CA THR A 83 -7.13 0.23 -10.20
C THR A 83 -6.85 -1.26 -10.25
N SER A 84 -7.71 -2.00 -10.95
CA SER A 84 -7.50 -3.42 -11.20
C SER A 84 -7.77 -3.77 -12.66
N ARG A 85 -7.06 -4.77 -13.14
CA ARG A 85 -7.10 -5.26 -14.52
C ARG A 85 -6.80 -6.76 -14.53
N LEU A 86 -7.21 -7.46 -15.57
CA LEU A 86 -6.85 -8.86 -15.75
C LEU A 86 -5.33 -9.04 -15.80
N ALA A 87 -4.83 -10.08 -15.13
CA ALA A 87 -3.43 -10.44 -15.15
C ALA A 87 -3.06 -11.01 -16.53
N GLU A 88 -1.95 -10.53 -17.10
CA GLU A 88 -1.45 -11.01 -18.40
C GLU A 88 -1.00 -12.48 -18.33
N LYS A 89 -0.57 -12.94 -17.14
CA LYS A 89 -0.24 -14.34 -16.87
C LYS A 89 -1.22 -14.93 -15.85
N LYS A 90 -1.99 -15.92 -16.28
CA LYS A 90 -2.89 -16.70 -15.42
C LYS A 90 -2.08 -17.58 -14.46
N HIS A 91 -1.71 -17.06 -13.30
CA HIS A 91 -1.07 -17.84 -12.23
C HIS A 91 -2.00 -18.90 -11.60
N HIS A 92 -3.25 -19.01 -12.06
CA HIS A 92 -4.26 -19.94 -11.55
C HIS A 92 -4.67 -21.02 -12.56
N GLN A 93 -4.04 -21.10 -13.73
CA GLN A 93 -4.21 -22.28 -14.59
C GLN A 93 -3.23 -23.35 -14.14
N GLY A 94 -3.65 -24.13 -13.14
CA GLY A 94 -3.10 -25.46 -12.94
C GLY A 94 -3.43 -26.31 -14.16
N VAL A 95 -2.44 -27.11 -14.57
CA VAL A 95 -2.58 -28.24 -15.50
C VAL A 95 -3.69 -29.17 -15.06
#